data_AF-A0A831Y8Q1-F1
#
_entry.id   AF-A0A831Y8Q1-F1
#
_cell.length_a   1.000
_cell.length_b   1.000
_cell.length_c   1.000
_cell.angle_alpha   90.00
_cell.angle_beta   90.00
_cell.angle_gamma   90.00
#
_symmetry.space_group_name_H-M   'P 1'
#
loop_
_entity.id
_entity.type
_entity.pdbx_description
1 polymer ?
#
loop_
_entity_poly.entity_id
_entity_poly.type
_entity_poly.pdbx_seq_one_letter_code
_entity_poly.pdbx_strand_id
1 'polypeptide(L)'
;MAERDLRSAIREARDTVAIIGTLIVAGGIGLKWRGLDPGTIVSALSGSAVLVVLLWWVRLRLFPTWRFLELTLKPNRRLAGTRSLPPFLWCVGRAWRHGLSTRFVARLRAEADILAEADRLTDTEVRWRAHFARMMDAWETARWRGPDAAPFTTEVEDCIPLTERAVFERVDAYFDALRRTRVHHDRFLSSVTVKSAYLAPLHLLGGQLAFFKDTWRSVLDGYAAATAPGDPLLDAELRRLRAFQFACWIAWGPSIPICTCSQWNEAERGGVGFQFGYGDENTSVVLYDESPRLREAFRRARQQARASMPVGAPAARAPLAFEVVATARIRRSSSVADTICLVERPVCAPESQRLVLQHESLHVGNRPRRNYYSAYLWVMFVVEARPGVPLCDKAEPWRALLPFFVHGNIAEPETYAFLKRRLALGVLDSLDAVCQRGGLGEATFAYVCAIDDSGCGFALDCQEPADAEVAAASIAGMLEEALRTRYPGLAGRVRLPRETREARAPDGRWYAELYSACHLPERIEEYFAWLQRARQPEAPPRGSADA
;
A
#
# COMPACT_ATOMS: atom_id res chain seq x y z
N MET A 1 24.33 -6.25 -12.13
CA MET A 1 23.22 -7.21 -12.35
C MET A 1 23.60 -8.34 -13.31
N ALA A 2 24.10 -8.04 -14.51
CA ALA A 2 24.44 -9.04 -15.55
C ALA A 2 25.38 -10.19 -15.12
N GLU A 3 26.36 -9.93 -14.26
CA GLU A 3 27.31 -10.95 -13.81
C GLU A 3 26.70 -11.96 -12.81
N ARG A 4 25.73 -11.52 -11.99
CA ARG A 4 24.97 -12.41 -11.09
C ARG A 4 24.08 -13.34 -11.89
N ASP A 5 23.44 -12.82 -12.94
CA ASP A 5 22.55 -13.60 -13.81
C ASP A 5 23.34 -14.65 -14.61
N LEU A 6 24.53 -14.31 -15.12
CA LEU A 6 25.38 -15.25 -15.84
C LEU A 6 25.91 -16.37 -14.93
N ARG A 7 26.37 -16.04 -13.71
CA ARG A 7 26.83 -17.05 -12.73
C ARG A 7 25.69 -17.93 -12.21
N SER A 8 24.45 -17.44 -12.23
CA SER A 8 23.24 -18.24 -11.93
C SER A 8 22.94 -19.20 -13.07
N ALA A 9 22.95 -18.71 -14.32
CA ALA A 9 22.70 -19.51 -15.52
C ALA A 9 23.74 -20.63 -15.71
N ILE A 10 25.04 -20.35 -15.49
CA ILE A 10 26.11 -21.36 -15.58
C ILE A 10 25.94 -22.46 -14.52
N ARG A 11 25.51 -22.09 -13.30
CA ARG A 11 25.27 -23.05 -12.22
C ARG A 11 24.03 -23.91 -12.47
N GLU A 12 22.93 -23.32 -12.94
CA GLU A 12 21.73 -24.08 -13.35
C GLU A 12 22.02 -25.07 -14.49
N ALA A 13 22.86 -24.68 -15.45
CA ALA A 13 23.31 -25.58 -16.51
C ALA A 13 24.08 -26.78 -15.95
N ARG A 14 24.98 -26.56 -14.98
CA ARG A 14 25.79 -27.63 -14.36
C ARG A 14 24.92 -28.64 -13.61
N ASP A 15 23.96 -28.18 -12.83
CA ASP A 15 23.06 -29.05 -12.06
C ASP A 15 22.11 -29.83 -12.99
N THR A 16 21.67 -29.22 -14.09
CA THR A 16 20.86 -29.89 -15.12
C THR A 16 21.64 -31.02 -15.80
N VAL A 17 22.92 -30.78 -16.14
CA VAL A 17 23.81 -31.80 -16.72
C VAL A 17 24.02 -32.96 -15.75
N ALA A 18 24.20 -32.69 -14.46
CA ALA A 18 24.38 -33.73 -13.45
C ALA A 18 23.14 -34.63 -13.30
N ILE A 19 21.93 -34.05 -13.33
CA ILE A 19 20.67 -34.80 -13.22
C ILE A 19 20.41 -35.64 -14.47
N ILE A 20 20.61 -35.05 -15.65
CA ILE A 20 20.49 -35.77 -16.92
C ILE A 20 21.49 -36.93 -16.95
N GLY A 21 22.74 -36.70 -16.54
CA GLY A 21 23.75 -37.75 -16.40
C GLY A 21 23.30 -38.87 -15.46
N THR A 22 22.73 -38.54 -14.31
CA THR A 22 22.24 -39.52 -13.33
C THR A 22 21.08 -40.36 -13.89
N LEU A 23 20.12 -39.72 -14.58
CA LEU A 23 18.99 -40.42 -15.22
C LEU A 23 19.44 -41.31 -16.38
N ILE A 24 20.45 -40.88 -17.15
CA ILE A 24 21.06 -41.69 -18.21
C ILE A 24 21.71 -42.93 -17.62
N VAL A 25 22.49 -42.80 -16.53
CA VAL A 25 23.14 -43.93 -15.86
C VAL A 25 22.10 -44.90 -15.29
N ALA A 26 21.09 -44.41 -14.58
CA ALA A 26 20.03 -45.25 -14.02
C ALA A 26 19.22 -45.98 -15.10
N GLY A 27 18.88 -45.28 -16.20
CA GLY A 27 18.22 -45.87 -17.35
C GLY A 27 19.07 -46.95 -18.03
N GLY A 28 20.39 -46.71 -18.16
CA GLY A 28 21.33 -47.69 -18.71
C GLY A 28 21.43 -48.96 -17.87
N ILE A 29 21.46 -48.82 -16.54
CA ILE A 29 21.45 -49.98 -15.62
C ILE A 29 20.15 -50.78 -15.80
N GLY A 30 18.99 -50.12 -15.85
CA GLY A 30 17.69 -50.78 -16.03
C GLY A 30 17.54 -51.49 -17.39
N LEU A 31 18.06 -50.89 -18.47
CA LEU A 31 18.05 -51.51 -19.80
C LEU A 31 19.03 -52.69 -19.88
N LYS A 32 20.19 -52.60 -19.23
CA LYS A 32 21.14 -53.71 -19.10
C LYS A 32 20.56 -54.89 -18.33
N TRP A 33 19.80 -54.64 -17.27
CA TRP A 33 19.08 -55.67 -16.52
C TRP A 33 18.00 -56.39 -17.36
N ARG A 34 17.52 -55.76 -18.43
CA ARG A 34 16.59 -56.37 -19.40
C ARG A 34 17.27 -57.11 -20.56
N GLY A 35 18.59 -57.28 -20.51
CA GLY A 35 19.34 -58.07 -21.49
C GLY A 35 19.58 -57.36 -22.83
N LEU A 36 19.40 -56.04 -22.89
CA LEU A 36 19.75 -55.25 -24.07
C LEU A 36 21.27 -55.17 -24.24
N ASP A 37 21.74 -55.24 -25.48
CA ASP A 37 23.16 -55.11 -25.79
C ASP A 37 23.66 -53.67 -25.55
N PRO A 38 24.96 -53.48 -25.24
CA PRO A 38 25.51 -52.16 -24.95
C PRO A 38 25.32 -51.13 -26.07
N GLY A 39 25.31 -51.54 -27.34
CA GLY A 39 25.13 -50.65 -28.50
C GLY A 39 23.71 -50.09 -28.59
N THR A 40 22.72 -50.94 -28.34
CA THR A 40 21.31 -50.52 -28.25
C THR A 40 21.06 -49.63 -27.04
N ILE A 41 21.70 -49.91 -25.89
CA ILE A 41 21.58 -49.07 -24.69
C ILE A 41 22.15 -47.68 -24.93
N VAL A 42 23.36 -47.58 -25.48
CA VAL A 42 24.00 -46.29 -25.80
C VAL A 42 23.15 -45.50 -26.79
N SER A 43 22.68 -46.15 -27.86
CA SER A 43 21.84 -45.47 -28.87
C SER A 43 20.50 -44.98 -28.28
N ALA A 44 19.84 -45.79 -27.46
CA ALA A 44 18.58 -45.44 -26.81
C ALA A 44 18.76 -44.31 -25.77
N LEU A 45 19.85 -44.35 -24.99
CA LEU A 45 20.17 -43.31 -24.00
C LEU A 45 20.60 -42.01 -24.66
N SER A 46 21.42 -42.05 -25.72
CA SER A 46 21.81 -40.86 -26.47
C SER A 46 20.61 -40.23 -27.17
N GLY A 47 19.72 -41.03 -27.79
CA GLY A 47 18.47 -40.55 -28.37
C GLY A 47 17.54 -39.93 -27.32
N SER A 48 17.41 -40.58 -26.15
CA SER A 48 16.61 -40.06 -25.03
C SER A 48 17.22 -38.80 -24.41
N ALA A 49 18.54 -38.71 -24.30
CA ALA A 49 19.25 -37.54 -23.78
C ALA A 49 19.11 -36.34 -24.72
N VAL A 50 19.28 -36.56 -26.03
CA VAL A 50 19.03 -35.53 -27.05
C VAL A 50 17.57 -35.13 -27.03
N LEU A 51 16.63 -36.06 -26.92
CA LEU A 51 15.20 -35.75 -26.81
C LEU A 51 14.89 -34.96 -25.53
N VAL A 52 15.51 -35.30 -24.39
CA VAL A 52 15.32 -34.57 -23.13
C VAL A 52 15.93 -33.17 -23.20
N VAL A 53 17.14 -33.01 -23.75
CA VAL A 53 17.78 -31.71 -23.95
C VAL A 53 16.99 -30.86 -24.95
N LEU A 54 16.53 -31.47 -26.04
CA LEU A 54 15.69 -30.83 -27.04
C LEU A 54 14.35 -30.43 -26.43
N LEU A 55 13.65 -31.34 -25.72
CA LEU A 55 12.43 -31.04 -24.99
C LEU A 55 12.66 -29.97 -23.93
N TRP A 56 13.81 -29.93 -23.25
CA TRP A 56 14.15 -28.90 -22.26
C TRP A 56 14.43 -27.53 -22.90
N TRP A 57 15.12 -27.51 -24.04
CA TRP A 57 15.40 -26.30 -24.81
C TRP A 57 14.15 -25.75 -25.49
N VAL A 58 13.38 -26.65 -26.11
CA VAL A 58 12.06 -26.41 -26.71
C VAL A 58 11.04 -26.02 -25.64
N ARG A 59 11.10 -26.61 -24.44
CA ARG A 59 10.23 -26.31 -23.27
C ARG A 59 10.20 -24.82 -22.94
N LEU A 60 11.35 -24.17 -22.97
CA LEU A 60 11.47 -22.75 -22.65
C LEU A 60 10.90 -21.82 -23.72
N ARG A 61 10.74 -22.30 -24.96
CA ARG A 61 10.30 -21.52 -26.14
C ARG A 61 8.89 -21.86 -26.64
N LEU A 62 8.48 -23.13 -26.60
CA LEU A 62 7.20 -23.61 -27.15
C LEU A 62 6.09 -23.76 -26.10
N PHE A 63 6.42 -23.84 -24.81
CA PHE A 63 5.42 -24.11 -23.76
C PHE A 63 5.34 -22.97 -22.72
N PRO A 64 4.87 -21.77 -23.11
CA PRO A 64 4.76 -20.62 -22.21
C PRO A 64 3.88 -20.90 -20.99
N THR A 65 2.87 -21.77 -21.12
CA THR A 65 2.02 -22.23 -20.01
C THR A 65 2.81 -22.96 -18.92
N TRP A 66 3.73 -23.86 -19.30
CA TRP A 66 4.57 -24.57 -18.35
C TRP A 66 5.50 -23.59 -17.63
N ARG A 67 6.17 -22.73 -18.41
CA ARG A 67 7.05 -21.69 -17.85
C ARG A 67 6.31 -20.76 -16.89
N PHE A 68 5.09 -20.37 -17.22
CA PHE A 68 4.24 -19.58 -16.34
C PHE A 68 4.01 -20.29 -15.00
N LEU A 69 3.53 -21.53 -15.00
CA LEU A 69 3.28 -22.30 -13.77
C LEU A 69 4.54 -22.54 -12.94
N GLU A 70 5.69 -22.66 -13.59
CA GLU A 70 6.98 -22.79 -12.91
C GLU A 70 7.36 -21.52 -12.15
N LEU A 71 7.20 -20.36 -12.80
CA LEU A 71 7.51 -19.06 -12.22
C LEU A 71 6.54 -18.68 -11.09
N THR A 72 5.26 -19.05 -11.20
CA THR A 72 4.22 -18.65 -10.24
C THR A 72 4.11 -19.57 -9.04
N LEU A 73 4.15 -20.90 -9.22
CA LEU A 73 3.92 -21.85 -8.12
C LEU A 73 5.19 -22.16 -7.31
N LYS A 74 6.38 -21.89 -7.87
CA LYS A 74 7.66 -22.23 -7.24
C LYS A 74 8.67 -21.09 -7.34
N PRO A 75 8.31 -19.85 -6.93
CA PRO A 75 9.26 -18.76 -6.90
C PRO A 75 10.44 -19.19 -6.01
N ASN A 76 11.67 -19.03 -6.52
CA ASN A 76 12.91 -19.27 -5.78
C ASN A 76 13.33 -20.75 -5.54
N ARG A 77 12.69 -21.75 -6.15
CA ARG A 77 13.15 -23.16 -6.02
C ARG A 77 14.07 -23.60 -7.16
N ARG A 78 15.27 -24.07 -6.82
CA ARG A 78 16.17 -24.78 -7.74
C ARG A 78 15.46 -26.03 -8.27
N LEU A 79 15.54 -26.29 -9.58
CA LEU A 79 14.93 -27.45 -10.27
C LEU A 79 13.39 -27.43 -10.35
N ALA A 80 12.79 -26.26 -10.53
CA ALA A 80 11.33 -26.13 -10.65
C ALA A 80 10.74 -26.83 -11.89
N GLY A 81 11.53 -27.05 -12.95
CA GLY A 81 11.08 -27.57 -14.24
C GLY A 81 10.38 -28.93 -14.20
N THR A 82 11.01 -29.96 -13.62
CA THR A 82 10.41 -31.31 -13.54
C THR A 82 9.20 -31.33 -12.61
N ARG A 83 9.20 -30.46 -11.61
CA ARG A 83 8.19 -30.36 -10.57
C ARG A 83 6.94 -29.58 -10.99
N SER A 84 6.98 -28.85 -12.11
CA SER A 84 5.82 -28.19 -12.72
C SER A 84 5.23 -28.97 -13.91
N LEU A 85 5.86 -30.09 -14.31
CA LEU A 85 5.34 -30.98 -15.35
C LEU A 85 3.99 -31.62 -14.97
N PRO A 86 3.80 -32.24 -13.78
CA PRO A 86 2.49 -32.77 -13.41
C PRO A 86 1.41 -31.67 -13.37
N PRO A 87 1.68 -30.48 -12.79
CA PRO A 87 0.78 -29.33 -12.91
C PRO A 87 0.39 -28.95 -14.34
N PHE A 88 1.36 -28.90 -15.24
CA PHE A 88 1.16 -28.55 -16.64
C PHE A 88 0.32 -29.59 -17.38
N LEU A 89 0.66 -30.87 -17.28
CA LEU A 89 -0.11 -31.96 -17.92
C LEU A 89 -1.55 -31.99 -17.42
N TRP A 90 -1.75 -31.74 -16.13
CA TRP A 90 -3.07 -31.60 -15.55
C TRP A 90 -3.85 -30.42 -16.15
N CYS A 91 -3.22 -29.25 -16.32
CA CYS A 91 -3.83 -28.10 -16.99
C CYS A 91 -4.17 -28.40 -18.46
N VAL A 92 -3.34 -29.18 -19.17
CA VAL A 92 -3.59 -29.61 -20.56
C VAL A 92 -4.83 -30.49 -20.63
N GLY A 93 -4.94 -31.51 -19.77
CA GLY A 93 -6.11 -32.38 -19.74
C GLY A 93 -7.41 -31.62 -19.44
N ARG A 94 -7.35 -30.64 -18.51
CA ARG A 94 -8.50 -29.76 -18.22
C ARG A 94 -8.85 -28.84 -19.39
N ALA A 95 -7.85 -28.20 -19.98
CA ALA A 95 -8.05 -27.33 -21.13
C ALA A 95 -8.72 -28.08 -22.30
N TRP A 96 -8.25 -29.30 -22.59
CA TRP A 96 -8.84 -30.16 -23.61
C TRP A 96 -10.30 -30.54 -23.29
N ARG A 97 -10.59 -30.97 -22.06
CA ARG A 97 -11.95 -31.33 -21.63
C ARG A 97 -12.97 -30.21 -21.77
N HIS A 98 -12.56 -28.96 -21.50
CA HIS A 98 -13.46 -27.81 -21.43
C HIS A 98 -13.38 -26.90 -22.68
N GLY A 99 -12.58 -27.27 -23.70
CA GLY A 99 -12.39 -26.47 -24.90
C GLY A 99 -11.74 -25.10 -24.63
N LEU A 100 -10.85 -25.04 -23.63
CA LEU A 100 -10.18 -23.83 -23.17
C LEU A 100 -8.72 -23.78 -23.62
N SER A 101 -8.09 -22.60 -23.57
CA SER A 101 -6.65 -22.52 -23.72
C SER A 101 -5.95 -23.05 -22.45
N THR A 102 -4.85 -23.79 -22.63
CA THR A 102 -4.02 -24.26 -21.51
C THR A 102 -3.52 -23.11 -20.64
N ARG A 103 -3.30 -21.93 -21.23
CA ARG A 103 -2.88 -20.70 -20.54
C ARG A 103 -3.96 -20.18 -19.61
N PHE A 104 -5.20 -20.11 -20.06
CA PHE A 104 -6.33 -19.67 -19.23
C PHE A 104 -6.49 -20.57 -18.01
N VAL A 105 -6.48 -21.89 -18.21
CA VAL A 105 -6.55 -22.89 -17.13
C VAL A 105 -5.37 -22.75 -16.15
N ALA A 106 -4.16 -22.51 -16.66
CA ALA A 106 -2.99 -22.31 -15.82
C ALA A 106 -3.06 -21.03 -14.97
N ARG A 107 -3.62 -19.94 -15.53
CA ARG A 107 -3.86 -18.69 -14.78
C ARG A 107 -4.88 -18.89 -13.68
N LEU A 108 -6.05 -19.46 -13.98
CA LEU A 108 -7.07 -19.75 -12.97
C LEU A 108 -6.52 -20.65 -11.85
N ARG A 109 -5.68 -21.64 -12.19
CA ARG A 109 -4.99 -22.45 -11.19
C ARG A 109 -4.09 -21.61 -10.29
N ALA A 110 -3.25 -20.75 -10.86
CA ALA A 110 -2.34 -19.92 -10.07
C ALA A 110 -3.13 -18.97 -9.16
N GLU A 111 -4.20 -18.37 -9.66
CA GLU A 111 -5.11 -17.53 -8.88
C GLU A 111 -5.79 -18.33 -7.75
N ALA A 112 -6.31 -19.53 -8.03
CA ALA A 112 -6.87 -20.43 -7.03
C ALA A 112 -5.87 -20.78 -5.93
N ASP A 113 -4.60 -21.02 -6.29
CA ASP A 113 -3.53 -21.36 -5.35
C ASP A 113 -3.16 -20.16 -4.46
N ILE A 114 -3.21 -18.93 -5.00
CA ILE A 114 -2.97 -17.69 -4.25
C ILE A 114 -4.13 -17.43 -3.29
N LEU A 115 -5.37 -17.52 -3.78
CA LEU A 115 -6.57 -17.21 -3.01
C LEU A 115 -6.94 -18.31 -1.99
N ALA A 116 -6.59 -19.57 -2.23
CA ALA A 116 -6.83 -20.65 -1.27
C ALA A 116 -5.96 -20.53 0.00
N GLU A 117 -4.81 -19.86 -0.08
CA GLU A 117 -3.95 -19.59 1.08
C GLU A 117 -4.55 -18.48 1.96
N ALA A 118 -5.21 -17.49 1.34
CA ALA A 118 -5.94 -16.43 2.05
C ALA A 118 -7.10 -16.96 2.92
N ASP A 119 -7.57 -18.19 2.66
CA ASP A 119 -8.70 -18.84 3.35
C ASP A 119 -8.29 -19.63 4.63
N ARG A 120 -7.03 -19.48 5.12
CA ARG A 120 -6.49 -19.89 6.46
C ARG A 120 -6.80 -21.30 7.06
N LEU A 121 -7.36 -22.26 6.33
CA LEU A 121 -7.55 -23.65 6.82
C LEU A 121 -6.27 -24.53 6.63
N THR A 122 -6.28 -25.82 6.99
CA THR A 122 -5.17 -26.80 6.81
C THR A 122 -5.37 -27.75 5.60
N ASP A 123 -4.26 -28.22 5.02
CA ASP A 123 -4.06 -28.90 3.70
C ASP A 123 -4.34 -28.04 2.45
N THR A 124 -3.28 -27.47 1.89
CA THR A 124 -3.32 -26.54 0.75
C THR A 124 -3.65 -27.23 -0.57
N GLU A 125 -3.29 -28.50 -0.76
CA GLU A 125 -3.41 -29.16 -2.07
C GLU A 125 -4.86 -29.53 -2.40
N VAL A 126 -5.61 -30.02 -1.42
CA VAL A 126 -7.03 -30.35 -1.58
C VAL A 126 -7.84 -29.07 -1.86
N ARG A 127 -7.49 -27.95 -1.21
CA ARG A 127 -8.26 -26.70 -1.29
C ARG A 127 -8.13 -25.97 -2.60
N TRP A 128 -6.92 -25.76 -3.13
CA TRP A 128 -6.81 -25.07 -4.43
C TRP A 128 -7.48 -25.88 -5.55
N ARG A 129 -7.46 -27.23 -5.47
CA ARG A 129 -8.15 -28.10 -6.44
C ARG A 129 -9.66 -27.96 -6.36
N ALA A 130 -10.23 -27.98 -5.16
CA ALA A 130 -11.67 -27.77 -4.96
C ALA A 130 -12.08 -26.36 -5.38
N HIS A 131 -11.27 -25.36 -5.04
CA HIS A 131 -11.50 -23.96 -5.41
C HIS A 131 -11.44 -23.77 -6.93
N PHE A 132 -10.43 -24.33 -7.59
CA PHE A 132 -10.32 -24.34 -9.05
C PHE A 132 -11.50 -25.04 -9.72
N ALA A 133 -11.99 -26.16 -9.18
CA ALA A 133 -13.17 -26.83 -9.73
C ALA A 133 -14.37 -25.89 -9.73
N ARG A 134 -14.61 -25.17 -8.62
CA ARG A 134 -15.67 -24.15 -8.56
C ARG A 134 -15.46 -23.02 -9.56
N MET A 135 -14.22 -22.56 -9.77
CA MET A 135 -13.90 -21.56 -10.79
C MET A 135 -14.28 -22.03 -12.20
N MET A 136 -13.97 -23.28 -12.51
CA MET A 136 -14.28 -23.89 -13.81
C MET A 136 -15.78 -24.06 -14.01
N ASP A 137 -16.50 -24.57 -13.01
CA ASP A 137 -17.96 -24.76 -13.07
C ASP A 137 -18.68 -23.41 -13.24
N ALA A 138 -18.23 -22.38 -12.53
CA ALA A 138 -18.74 -21.02 -12.67
C ALA A 138 -18.45 -20.43 -14.06
N TRP A 139 -17.27 -20.69 -14.62
CA TRP A 139 -16.93 -20.27 -15.99
C TRP A 139 -17.82 -20.93 -17.04
N GLU A 140 -18.09 -22.23 -16.93
CA GLU A 140 -19.00 -22.93 -17.86
C GLU A 140 -20.40 -22.30 -17.84
N THR A 141 -20.86 -21.92 -16.65
CA THR A 141 -22.15 -21.24 -16.46
C THR A 141 -22.10 -19.81 -17.02
N ALA A 142 -20.98 -19.10 -16.83
CA ALA A 142 -20.82 -17.70 -17.20
C ALA A 142 -20.44 -17.46 -18.66
N ARG A 143 -20.09 -18.50 -19.44
CA ARG A 143 -19.74 -18.43 -20.88
C ARG A 143 -20.76 -17.65 -21.74
N TRP A 144 -21.97 -17.45 -21.23
CA TRP A 144 -23.07 -16.72 -21.86
C TRP A 144 -23.21 -15.23 -21.44
N ARG A 145 -22.41 -14.73 -20.50
CA ARG A 145 -22.55 -13.38 -19.90
C ARG A 145 -21.62 -12.31 -20.48
N GLY A 146 -20.79 -12.67 -21.48
CA GLY A 146 -19.88 -11.74 -22.16
C GLY A 146 -18.44 -11.73 -21.61
N PRO A 147 -17.49 -11.09 -22.32
CA PRO A 147 -16.05 -11.18 -22.05
C PRO A 147 -15.55 -10.43 -20.81
N ASP A 148 -16.30 -9.45 -20.31
CA ASP A 148 -15.88 -8.59 -19.18
C ASP A 148 -16.38 -9.05 -17.81
N ALA A 149 -17.34 -9.98 -17.77
CA ALA A 149 -17.82 -10.56 -16.52
C ALA A 149 -16.74 -11.46 -15.92
N ALA A 150 -16.34 -11.19 -14.67
CA ALA A 150 -15.51 -12.15 -13.95
C ALA A 150 -16.32 -13.45 -13.83
N PRO A 151 -15.86 -14.56 -14.41
CA PRO A 151 -16.63 -15.79 -14.45
C PRO A 151 -16.78 -16.43 -13.05
N PHE A 152 -15.95 -16.00 -12.10
CA PHE A 152 -15.91 -16.54 -10.75
C PHE A 152 -15.49 -15.48 -9.74
N THR A 153 -16.06 -15.60 -8.55
CA THR A 153 -15.79 -14.75 -7.40
C THR A 153 -15.40 -15.60 -6.19
N THR A 154 -14.25 -15.28 -5.60
CA THR A 154 -13.81 -15.85 -4.32
C THR A 154 -14.34 -15.03 -3.18
N GLU A 155 -14.98 -15.65 -2.20
CA GLU A 155 -15.33 -14.95 -0.97
C GLU A 155 -14.20 -15.07 0.06
N VAL A 156 -13.84 -13.96 0.71
CA VAL A 156 -12.98 -13.91 1.90
C VAL A 156 -13.71 -13.16 3.00
N GLU A 157 -13.49 -13.55 4.26
CA GLU A 157 -14.22 -12.93 5.39
C GLU A 157 -13.79 -11.48 5.61
N ASP A 158 -12.49 -11.18 5.53
CA ASP A 158 -11.92 -9.84 5.66
C ASP A 158 -10.69 -9.67 4.74
N CYS A 159 -10.12 -8.46 4.71
CA CYS A 159 -8.98 -8.14 3.85
C CYS A 159 -7.61 -8.46 4.47
N ILE A 160 -7.54 -8.94 5.74
CA ILE A 160 -6.27 -9.18 6.43
C ILE A 160 -5.37 -10.14 5.65
N PRO A 161 -5.86 -11.29 5.13
CA PRO A 161 -5.01 -12.20 4.38
C PRO A 161 -4.40 -11.57 3.12
N LEU A 162 -5.06 -10.58 2.53
CA LEU A 162 -4.55 -9.87 1.35
C LEU A 162 -3.39 -8.92 1.69
N THR A 163 -3.25 -8.53 2.95
CA THR A 163 -2.16 -7.67 3.44
C THR A 163 -0.92 -8.45 3.87
N GLU A 164 -1.01 -9.79 3.92
CA GLU A 164 0.12 -10.62 4.30
C GLU A 164 1.21 -10.58 3.23
N ARG A 165 2.45 -10.35 3.67
CA ARG A 165 3.62 -10.26 2.78
C ARG A 165 3.76 -11.48 1.87
N ALA A 166 3.45 -12.68 2.37
CA ALA A 166 3.49 -13.90 1.58
C ALA A 166 2.52 -13.85 0.38
N VAL A 167 1.32 -13.32 0.58
CA VAL A 167 0.33 -13.15 -0.50
C VAL A 167 0.82 -12.10 -1.49
N PHE A 168 1.33 -10.96 -1.02
CA PHE A 168 1.90 -9.94 -1.91
C PHE A 168 3.02 -10.49 -2.80
N GLU A 169 4.01 -11.19 -2.22
CA GLU A 169 5.13 -11.77 -2.96
C GLU A 169 4.66 -12.77 -4.04
N ARG A 170 3.59 -13.54 -3.77
CA ARG A 170 2.99 -14.46 -4.74
C ARG A 170 2.21 -13.75 -5.84
N VAL A 171 1.48 -12.68 -5.52
CA VAL A 171 0.80 -11.83 -6.51
C VAL A 171 1.82 -11.15 -7.43
N ASP A 172 2.91 -10.62 -6.89
CA ASP A 172 3.95 -10.00 -7.71
C ASP A 172 4.65 -11.06 -8.61
N ALA A 173 4.96 -12.24 -8.07
CA ALA A 173 5.47 -13.37 -8.85
C ALA A 173 4.52 -13.80 -9.98
N TYR A 174 3.20 -13.75 -9.75
CA TYR A 174 2.18 -14.01 -10.77
C TYR A 174 2.28 -13.01 -11.93
N PHE A 175 2.28 -11.70 -11.64
CA PHE A 175 2.36 -10.68 -12.68
C PHE A 175 3.72 -10.63 -13.38
N ASP A 176 4.80 -10.93 -12.66
CA ASP A 176 6.13 -11.10 -13.25
C ASP A 176 6.21 -12.28 -14.21
N ALA A 177 5.57 -13.40 -13.87
CA ALA A 177 5.48 -14.54 -14.76
C ALA A 177 4.69 -14.21 -16.04
N LEU A 178 3.58 -13.48 -15.94
CA LEU A 178 2.81 -13.01 -17.10
C LEU A 178 3.68 -12.15 -18.04
N ARG A 179 4.37 -11.16 -17.47
CA ARG A 179 5.28 -10.28 -18.22
C ARG A 179 6.42 -11.04 -18.90
N ARG A 180 7.06 -11.98 -18.18
CA ARG A 180 8.15 -12.83 -18.73
C ARG A 180 7.67 -13.78 -19.83
N THR A 181 6.38 -14.12 -19.85
CA THR A 181 5.76 -14.96 -20.88
C THR A 181 5.09 -14.14 -22.00
N ARG A 182 5.34 -12.82 -22.04
CA ARG A 182 4.78 -11.86 -23.03
C ARG A 182 3.26 -11.85 -23.06
N VAL A 183 2.65 -12.05 -21.91
CA VAL A 183 1.21 -11.93 -21.72
C VAL A 183 0.92 -10.60 -21.02
N HIS A 184 0.26 -9.69 -21.74
CA HIS A 184 -0.10 -8.37 -21.24
C HIS A 184 -1.44 -8.44 -20.51
N HIS A 185 -1.40 -8.84 -19.23
CA HIS A 185 -2.51 -8.67 -18.31
C HIS A 185 -2.01 -8.09 -17.00
N ASP A 186 -2.78 -7.14 -16.49
CA ASP A 186 -2.49 -6.34 -15.31
C ASP A 186 -3.35 -6.72 -14.10
N ARG A 187 -4.33 -7.60 -14.30
CA ARG A 187 -5.30 -8.06 -13.29
C ARG A 187 -5.56 -9.56 -13.32
N PHE A 188 -6.10 -10.06 -12.21
CA PHE A 188 -6.60 -11.42 -12.09
C PHE A 188 -7.81 -11.67 -13.00
N LEU A 189 -8.05 -12.94 -13.33
CA LEU A 189 -9.25 -13.38 -14.05
C LEU A 189 -10.46 -13.50 -13.12
N SER A 190 -10.24 -13.92 -11.87
CA SER A 190 -11.28 -13.99 -10.84
C SER A 190 -11.41 -12.70 -10.05
N SER A 191 -12.61 -12.47 -9.55
CA SER A 191 -12.89 -11.45 -8.54
C SER A 191 -12.77 -12.00 -7.12
N VAL A 192 -12.62 -11.11 -6.16
CA VAL A 192 -12.65 -11.39 -4.73
C VAL A 192 -13.74 -10.52 -4.10
N THR A 193 -14.66 -11.15 -3.38
CA THR A 193 -15.63 -10.48 -2.50
C THR A 193 -15.12 -10.55 -1.08
N VAL A 194 -14.87 -9.38 -0.50
CA VAL A 194 -14.55 -9.24 0.92
C VAL A 194 -15.85 -8.99 1.68
N LYS A 195 -16.23 -9.91 2.57
CA LYS A 195 -17.53 -9.88 3.26
C LYS A 195 -17.63 -8.83 4.35
N SER A 196 -16.51 -8.42 4.93
CA SER A 196 -16.47 -7.43 6.00
C SER A 196 -15.14 -6.68 5.96
N ALA A 197 -15.20 -5.41 5.61
CA ALA A 197 -14.08 -4.49 5.70
C ALA A 197 -14.60 -3.05 5.75
N TYR A 198 -13.80 -2.17 6.33
CA TYR A 198 -14.08 -0.75 6.43
C TYR A 198 -13.49 0.00 5.25
N LEU A 199 -14.28 0.91 4.68
CA LEU A 199 -13.84 1.84 3.66
C LEU A 199 -13.71 3.23 4.28
N ALA A 200 -12.53 3.83 4.16
CA ALA A 200 -12.24 5.18 4.64
C ALA A 200 -11.75 6.08 3.48
N PRO A 201 -12.12 7.38 3.47
CA PRO A 201 -11.69 8.36 2.48
C PRO A 201 -10.30 8.89 2.81
N LEU A 202 -9.38 7.94 3.04
CA LEU A 202 -8.03 8.14 3.53
C LEU A 202 -7.05 7.50 2.55
N HIS A 203 -5.84 8.06 2.50
CA HIS A 203 -4.71 7.49 1.80
C HIS A 203 -3.56 7.25 2.77
N LEU A 204 -3.14 6.00 2.89
CA LEU A 204 -2.04 5.60 3.76
C LEU A 204 -0.70 6.03 3.16
N LEU A 205 0.05 6.92 3.78
CA LEU A 205 1.35 7.37 3.25
C LEU A 205 2.43 6.26 3.27
N GLY A 206 2.29 5.31 4.19
CA GLY A 206 3.29 4.27 4.45
C GLY A 206 4.35 4.73 5.45
N GLY A 207 4.77 3.81 6.32
CA GLY A 207 5.67 4.11 7.43
C GLY A 207 7.14 4.03 7.05
N GLN A 208 7.97 4.84 7.72
CA GLN A 208 9.43 4.79 7.62
C GLN A 208 9.97 3.38 7.86
N LEU A 209 9.35 2.59 8.75
CA LEU A 209 9.75 1.21 9.02
C LEU A 209 9.56 0.32 7.79
N ALA A 210 8.41 0.42 7.11
CA ALA A 210 8.19 -0.32 5.86
C ALA A 210 9.23 0.07 4.80
N PHE A 211 9.50 1.38 4.64
CA PHE A 211 10.47 1.89 3.67
C PHE A 211 11.90 1.38 3.95
N PHE A 212 12.34 1.40 5.21
CA PHE A 212 13.67 0.92 5.61
C PHE A 212 13.70 -0.54 6.04
N LYS A 213 12.68 -1.34 5.67
CA LYS A 213 12.61 -2.79 5.95
C LYS A 213 12.87 -3.10 7.44
N ASP A 214 12.20 -2.34 8.30
CA ASP A 214 12.25 -2.42 9.76
C ASP A 214 13.62 -2.10 10.38
N THR A 215 14.48 -1.38 9.65
CA THR A 215 15.79 -0.97 10.16
C THR A 215 15.67 0.27 11.05
N TRP A 216 15.46 0.07 12.37
CA TRP A 216 15.36 1.13 13.38
C TRP A 216 16.53 2.11 13.41
N ARG A 217 17.75 1.66 13.10
CA ARG A 217 18.96 2.52 13.07
C ARG A 217 18.76 3.76 12.20
N SER A 218 18.07 3.59 11.07
CA SER A 218 17.64 4.65 10.16
C SER A 218 16.89 5.79 10.84
N VAL A 219 15.98 5.41 11.74
CA VAL A 219 15.08 6.31 12.45
C VAL A 219 15.87 7.04 13.54
N LEU A 220 16.71 6.29 14.27
CA LEU A 220 17.52 6.81 15.37
C LEU A 220 18.58 7.81 14.88
N ASP A 221 19.28 7.50 13.79
CA ASP A 221 20.29 8.39 13.20
C ASP A 221 19.65 9.70 12.71
N GLY A 222 18.47 9.60 12.09
CA GLY A 222 17.68 10.76 11.66
C GLY A 222 17.25 11.64 12.83
N TYR A 223 16.76 11.05 13.92
CA TYR A 223 16.39 11.76 15.13
C TYR A 223 17.60 12.48 15.76
N ALA A 224 18.75 11.82 15.84
CA ALA A 224 19.98 12.42 16.37
C ALA A 224 20.41 13.64 15.54
N ALA A 225 20.36 13.53 14.21
CA ALA A 225 20.68 14.66 13.32
C ALA A 225 19.66 15.81 13.45
N ALA A 226 18.37 15.52 13.56
CA ALA A 226 17.30 16.51 13.71
C ALA A 226 17.28 17.22 15.09
N THR A 227 18.02 16.69 16.07
CA THR A 227 18.13 17.26 17.43
C THR A 227 19.48 17.91 17.71
N ALA A 228 20.37 17.95 16.71
CA ALA A 228 21.70 18.52 16.86
C ALA A 228 21.68 20.02 17.25
N PRO A 229 22.76 20.55 17.87
CA PRO A 229 22.87 21.96 18.28
C PRO A 229 22.74 23.01 17.17
N GLY A 230 22.87 22.62 15.89
CA GLY A 230 22.78 23.52 14.74
C GLY A 230 21.36 23.80 14.23
N ASP A 231 20.31 23.39 14.95
CA ASP A 231 18.93 23.67 14.55
C ASP A 231 18.55 25.15 14.81
N PRO A 232 17.79 25.81 13.91
CA PRO A 232 17.34 27.19 14.10
C PRO A 232 16.52 27.40 15.39
N LEU A 233 15.91 26.32 15.92
CA LEU A 233 15.21 26.38 17.18
C LEU A 233 16.17 26.31 18.36
N LEU A 234 16.42 27.47 18.96
CA LEU A 234 17.30 27.58 20.14
C LEU A 234 16.78 26.79 21.34
N ASP A 235 15.46 26.70 21.51
CA ASP A 235 14.85 25.90 22.57
C ASP A 235 15.08 24.40 22.34
N ALA A 236 15.89 23.79 23.21
CA ALA A 236 16.31 22.40 23.06
C ALA A 236 15.15 21.40 23.26
N GLU A 237 14.18 21.73 24.10
CA GLU A 237 13.06 20.84 24.41
C GLU A 237 12.04 20.80 23.27
N LEU A 238 11.63 21.95 22.74
CA LEU A 238 10.75 22.03 21.58
C LEU A 238 11.42 21.41 20.35
N ARG A 239 12.74 21.55 20.18
CA ARG A 239 13.48 20.87 19.11
C ARG A 239 13.37 19.36 19.22
N ARG A 240 13.57 18.81 20.43
CA ARG A 240 13.43 17.37 20.71
C ARG A 240 12.00 16.90 20.56
N LEU A 241 11.02 17.66 21.05
CA LEU A 241 9.60 17.36 20.92
C LEU A 241 9.21 17.27 19.44
N ARG A 242 9.54 18.30 18.65
CA ARG A 242 9.28 18.35 17.21
C ARG A 242 9.90 17.17 16.47
N ALA A 243 11.19 16.93 16.68
CA ALA A 243 11.89 15.83 16.05
C ALA A 243 11.29 14.46 16.44
N PHE A 244 10.93 14.28 17.71
CA PHE A 244 10.35 13.04 18.22
C PHE A 244 8.96 12.81 17.63
N GLN A 245 8.10 13.82 17.67
CA GLN A 245 6.74 13.74 17.14
C GLN A 245 6.75 13.45 15.64
N PHE A 246 7.55 14.19 14.87
CA PHE A 246 7.65 13.97 13.42
C PHE A 246 8.17 12.56 13.10
N ALA A 247 9.23 12.11 13.77
CA ALA A 247 9.79 10.79 13.57
C ALA A 247 8.79 9.67 13.93
N CYS A 248 8.06 9.79 15.03
CA CYS A 248 7.07 8.77 15.41
C CYS A 248 5.86 8.78 14.47
N TRP A 249 5.36 9.96 14.11
CA TRP A 249 4.25 10.11 13.17
C TRP A 249 4.58 9.43 11.83
N ILE A 250 5.76 9.67 11.27
CA ILE A 250 6.16 9.04 10.00
C ILE A 250 6.61 7.59 10.14
N ALA A 251 7.14 7.18 11.29
CA ALA A 251 7.57 5.79 11.51
C ALA A 251 6.42 4.80 11.35
N TRP A 252 5.23 5.20 11.80
CA TRP A 252 4.06 4.34 11.85
C TRP A 252 3.13 4.44 10.64
N GLY A 253 3.43 5.33 9.69
CA GLY A 253 2.73 5.40 8.39
C GLY A 253 1.33 5.96 8.51
N PRO A 254 1.17 7.27 8.67
CA PRO A 254 -0.12 7.90 8.88
C PRO A 254 -0.92 7.97 7.58
N SER A 255 -2.25 8.01 7.68
CA SER A 255 -3.10 8.30 6.53
C SER A 255 -3.45 9.79 6.43
N ILE A 256 -3.64 10.27 5.20
CA ILE A 256 -4.07 11.64 4.90
C ILE A 256 -5.48 11.67 4.29
N PRO A 257 -6.26 12.75 4.51
CA PRO A 257 -7.59 12.86 3.95
C PRO A 257 -7.58 13.15 2.44
N ILE A 258 -8.53 12.54 1.73
CA ILE A 258 -8.79 12.78 0.30
C ILE A 258 -9.64 14.05 0.15
N CYS A 259 -9.25 14.97 -0.75
CA CYS A 259 -9.98 16.22 -1.00
C CYS A 259 -10.26 16.48 -2.48
N THR A 260 -10.93 17.61 -2.77
CA THR A 260 -11.37 17.98 -4.12
C THR A 260 -10.35 18.80 -4.93
N CYS A 261 -9.12 19.00 -4.43
CA CYS A 261 -8.09 19.75 -5.16
C CYS A 261 -7.53 18.99 -6.37
N SER A 262 -6.76 19.68 -7.21
CA SER A 262 -6.16 19.12 -8.43
C SER A 262 -5.18 17.97 -8.18
N GLN A 263 -4.54 17.91 -7.00
CA GLN A 263 -3.65 16.79 -6.65
C GLN A 263 -4.39 15.44 -6.64
N TRP A 264 -5.68 15.45 -6.30
CA TRP A 264 -6.56 14.28 -6.25
C TRP A 264 -7.47 14.13 -7.48
N ASN A 265 -7.64 15.18 -8.28
CA ASN A 265 -8.68 15.27 -9.31
C ASN A 265 -8.15 15.86 -10.63
N GLU A 266 -6.88 15.66 -10.95
CA GLU A 266 -6.28 16.14 -12.19
C GLU A 266 -7.13 15.65 -13.39
N ALA A 267 -7.46 16.55 -14.33
CA ALA A 267 -8.46 16.31 -15.37
C ALA A 267 -8.18 15.09 -16.27
N GLU A 268 -6.92 14.64 -16.33
CA GLU A 268 -6.47 13.47 -17.09
C GLU A 268 -6.33 12.20 -16.23
N ARG A 269 -6.44 12.31 -14.90
CA ARG A 269 -6.24 11.23 -13.92
C ARG A 269 -7.39 11.21 -12.93
N GLY A 270 -8.42 10.44 -13.27
CA GLY A 270 -9.62 10.29 -12.43
C GLY A 270 -9.51 9.24 -11.33
N GLY A 271 -8.46 8.41 -11.35
CA GLY A 271 -8.37 7.27 -10.48
C GLY A 271 -7.98 7.62 -9.05
N VAL A 272 -8.79 7.21 -8.08
CA VAL A 272 -8.51 7.40 -6.64
C VAL A 272 -8.65 6.09 -5.87
N GLY A 273 -7.66 5.85 -5.02
CA GLY A 273 -7.61 4.81 -4.03
C GLY A 273 -8.25 5.24 -2.73
N PHE A 274 -9.13 4.40 -2.20
CA PHE A 274 -9.63 4.51 -0.84
C PHE A 274 -8.94 3.47 0.01
N GLN A 275 -8.70 3.81 1.27
CA GLN A 275 -8.21 2.86 2.24
C GLN A 275 -9.31 1.84 2.57
N PHE A 276 -9.03 0.57 2.28
CA PHE A 276 -9.95 -0.54 2.47
C PHE A 276 -9.31 -1.58 3.39
N GLY A 277 -9.77 -1.63 4.62
CA GLY A 277 -9.04 -2.26 5.72
C GLY A 277 -9.94 -2.85 6.79
N TYR A 278 -9.33 -3.59 7.71
CA TYR A 278 -9.99 -4.07 8.92
C TYR A 278 -8.96 -4.06 10.05
N GLY A 279 -9.37 -3.74 11.28
CA GLY A 279 -8.43 -3.67 12.41
C GLY A 279 -7.64 -2.36 12.41
N ASP A 280 -6.39 -2.38 11.93
CA ASP A 280 -5.52 -1.21 11.89
C ASP A 280 -5.39 -0.64 10.46
N GLU A 281 -5.07 0.64 10.34
CA GLU A 281 -4.85 1.29 9.06
C GLU A 281 -3.65 0.69 8.30
N ASN A 282 -2.65 0.14 9.00
CA ASN A 282 -1.52 -0.56 8.36
C ASN A 282 -1.90 -1.92 7.77
N THR A 283 -3.04 -2.49 8.17
CA THR A 283 -3.63 -3.71 7.60
C THR A 283 -4.71 -3.38 6.56
N SER A 284 -4.50 -2.31 5.80
CA SER A 284 -5.37 -1.91 4.68
C SER A 284 -4.74 -2.19 3.33
N VAL A 285 -5.60 -2.41 2.34
CA VAL A 285 -5.27 -2.42 0.91
C VAL A 285 -5.92 -1.23 0.23
N VAL A 286 -5.46 -0.90 -0.97
CA VAL A 286 -6.05 0.19 -1.75
C VAL A 286 -7.20 -0.35 -2.59
N LEU A 287 -8.43 0.12 -2.34
CA LEU A 287 -9.57 -0.09 -3.22
C LEU A 287 -9.63 1.06 -4.23
N TYR A 288 -9.49 0.74 -5.50
CA TYR A 288 -9.21 1.69 -6.57
C TYR A 288 -10.23 1.59 -7.70
N ASP A 289 -10.58 2.72 -8.29
CA ASP A 289 -11.38 2.79 -9.52
C ASP A 289 -10.86 3.94 -10.38
N GLU A 290 -10.73 3.71 -11.70
CA GLU A 290 -10.38 4.74 -12.69
C GLU A 290 -11.54 5.71 -12.93
N SER A 291 -12.77 5.24 -12.69
CA SER A 291 -13.99 5.98 -12.89
C SER A 291 -14.49 6.61 -11.59
N PRO A 292 -15.38 7.63 -11.66
CA PRO A 292 -16.02 8.22 -10.48
C PRO A 292 -16.89 7.25 -9.67
N ARG A 293 -17.11 6.02 -10.15
CA ARG A 293 -18.07 5.05 -9.57
C ARG A 293 -17.77 4.70 -8.12
N LEU A 294 -16.50 4.50 -7.77
CA LEU A 294 -16.13 4.20 -6.38
C LEU A 294 -16.42 5.38 -5.44
N ARG A 295 -16.11 6.61 -5.86
CA ARG A 295 -16.43 7.81 -5.07
C ARG A 295 -17.94 7.97 -4.89
N GLU A 296 -18.71 7.79 -5.95
CA GLU A 296 -20.17 7.83 -5.87
C GLU A 296 -20.73 6.71 -4.99
N ALA A 297 -20.19 5.49 -5.09
CA ALA A 297 -20.56 4.38 -4.24
C ALA A 297 -20.24 4.68 -2.76
N PHE A 298 -19.07 5.24 -2.48
CA PHE A 298 -18.68 5.70 -1.15
C PHE A 298 -19.64 6.76 -0.61
N ARG A 299 -19.98 7.80 -1.40
CA ARG A 299 -20.92 8.85 -0.98
C ARG A 299 -22.31 8.29 -0.68
N ARG A 300 -22.84 7.41 -1.54
CA ARG A 300 -24.11 6.71 -1.30
C ARG A 300 -24.04 5.87 -0.03
N ALA A 301 -22.96 5.14 0.16
CA ALA A 301 -22.75 4.29 1.32
C ALA A 301 -22.71 5.10 2.63
N ARG A 302 -22.01 6.23 2.63
CA ARG A 302 -21.97 7.18 3.74
C ARG A 302 -23.35 7.74 4.07
N GLN A 303 -24.12 8.13 3.05
CA GLN A 303 -25.50 8.63 3.23
C GLN A 303 -26.41 7.56 3.84
N GLN A 304 -26.30 6.31 3.40
CA GLN A 304 -27.05 5.18 3.96
C GLN A 304 -26.67 4.87 5.41
N ALA A 305 -25.37 4.86 5.71
CA ALA A 305 -24.87 4.68 7.07
C ALA A 305 -25.39 5.78 8.01
N ARG A 306 -25.40 7.03 7.54
CA ARG A 306 -25.94 8.18 8.28
C ARG A 306 -27.45 8.04 8.51
N ALA A 307 -28.22 7.66 7.49
CA ALA A 307 -29.66 7.46 7.61
C ALA A 307 -30.03 6.33 8.61
N SER A 308 -29.09 5.42 8.88
CA SER A 308 -29.25 4.34 9.85
C SER A 308 -28.90 4.74 11.29
N MET A 309 -28.37 5.94 11.52
CA MET A 309 -28.05 6.43 12.86
C MET A 309 -29.31 6.85 13.63
N PRO A 310 -29.30 6.81 14.99
CA PRO A 310 -30.42 7.25 15.80
C PRO A 310 -30.87 8.68 15.47
N VAL A 311 -32.18 8.91 15.42
CA VAL A 311 -32.78 10.23 15.21
C VAL A 311 -32.27 11.19 16.29
N GLY A 312 -31.71 12.33 15.87
CA GLY A 312 -31.12 13.33 16.76
C GLY A 312 -29.61 13.19 17.01
N ALA A 313 -28.95 12.17 16.43
CA ALA A 313 -27.49 12.13 16.40
C ALA A 313 -26.95 13.31 15.55
N PRO A 314 -26.08 14.18 16.12
CA PRO A 314 -25.54 15.32 15.40
C PRO A 314 -24.80 14.90 14.13
N ALA A 315 -24.91 15.70 13.06
CA ALA A 315 -24.27 15.43 11.77
C ALA A 315 -22.74 15.31 11.89
N ALA A 316 -22.18 16.03 12.86
CA ALA A 316 -20.80 15.98 13.30
C ALA A 316 -20.32 14.60 13.79
N ARG A 317 -21.23 13.66 14.08
CA ARG A 317 -20.95 12.31 14.57
C ARG A 317 -21.09 11.24 13.48
N ALA A 318 -20.90 11.55 12.20
CA ALA A 318 -20.73 10.47 11.22
C ALA A 318 -19.36 9.79 11.45
N PRO A 319 -19.25 8.46 11.39
CA PRO A 319 -17.95 7.79 11.44
C PRO A 319 -17.14 8.16 10.19
N LEU A 320 -15.82 8.16 10.31
CA LEU A 320 -14.93 8.44 9.17
C LEU A 320 -14.87 7.22 8.23
N ALA A 321 -15.00 6.01 8.78
CA ALA A 321 -15.04 4.76 8.04
C ALA A 321 -16.33 3.99 8.28
N PHE A 322 -16.82 3.25 7.28
CA PHE A 322 -18.00 2.40 7.43
C PHE A 322 -17.79 1.02 6.81
N GLU A 323 -18.46 0.02 7.37
CA GLU A 323 -18.34 -1.36 6.95
C GLU A 323 -19.08 -1.59 5.61
N VAL A 324 -18.37 -2.22 4.68
CA VAL A 324 -18.88 -2.54 3.34
C VAL A 324 -18.54 -3.97 2.96
N VAL A 325 -19.36 -4.51 2.06
CA VAL A 325 -19.05 -5.68 1.24
C VAL A 325 -18.58 -5.17 -0.10
N ALA A 326 -17.32 -5.45 -0.45
CA ALA A 326 -16.75 -5.03 -1.72
C ALA A 326 -16.38 -6.24 -2.58
N THR A 327 -16.72 -6.19 -3.86
CA THR A 327 -16.19 -7.11 -4.86
C THR A 327 -15.20 -6.37 -5.74
N ALA A 328 -14.02 -6.95 -5.91
CA ALA A 328 -12.92 -6.32 -6.62
C ALA A 328 -12.02 -7.34 -7.32
N ARG A 329 -11.20 -6.89 -8.28
CA ARG A 329 -10.13 -7.70 -8.89
C ARG A 329 -8.77 -7.26 -8.40
N ILE A 330 -7.91 -8.23 -8.09
CA ILE A 330 -6.51 -7.94 -7.75
C ILE A 330 -5.80 -7.44 -9.02
N ARG A 331 -5.18 -6.27 -8.91
CA ARG A 331 -4.42 -5.62 -9.98
C ARG A 331 -3.00 -5.33 -9.51
N ARG A 332 -2.04 -5.35 -10.45
CA ARG A 332 -0.66 -4.95 -10.16
C ARG A 332 -0.61 -3.46 -9.86
N SER A 333 -0.03 -3.06 -8.73
CA SER A 333 0.12 -1.64 -8.34
C SER A 333 0.79 -0.80 -9.43
N SER A 334 1.88 -1.29 -10.03
CA SER A 334 2.57 -0.56 -11.10
C SER A 334 1.75 -0.34 -12.38
N SER A 335 0.65 -1.08 -12.57
CA SER A 335 -0.22 -0.92 -13.74
C SER A 335 -1.24 0.20 -13.63
N VAL A 336 -1.44 0.75 -12.43
CA VAL A 336 -2.32 1.90 -12.18
C VAL A 336 -1.55 3.22 -12.05
N ALA A 337 -0.22 3.21 -12.19
CA ALA A 337 0.64 4.37 -11.96
C ALA A 337 0.29 5.58 -12.84
N ASP A 338 -0.15 5.33 -14.08
CA ASP A 338 -0.50 6.39 -15.02
C ASP A 338 -1.92 6.92 -14.83
N THR A 339 -2.79 6.13 -14.17
CA THR A 339 -4.22 6.42 -14.04
C THR A 339 -4.63 6.86 -12.63
N ILE A 340 -3.80 6.60 -11.62
CA ILE A 340 -3.99 7.07 -10.24
C ILE A 340 -3.58 8.54 -10.09
N CYS A 341 -4.21 9.24 -9.16
CA CYS A 341 -3.92 10.64 -8.87
C CYS A 341 -2.49 10.87 -8.33
N LEU A 342 -2.04 12.13 -8.35
CA LEU A 342 -0.65 12.51 -8.04
C LEU A 342 -0.20 12.07 -6.65
N VAL A 343 -1.04 12.34 -5.66
CA VAL A 343 -0.77 12.09 -4.24
C VAL A 343 -0.49 10.61 -3.97
N GLU A 344 -1.14 9.71 -4.73
CA GLU A 344 -1.09 8.28 -4.47
C GLU A 344 -0.10 7.51 -5.35
N ARG A 345 0.58 8.19 -6.29
CA ARG A 345 1.60 7.56 -7.14
C ARG A 345 2.66 6.76 -6.36
N PRO A 346 3.12 7.17 -5.15
CA PRO A 346 4.07 6.38 -4.38
C PRO A 346 3.58 4.96 -4.04
N VAL A 347 2.25 4.72 -3.98
CA VAL A 347 1.69 3.36 -3.82
C VAL A 347 2.04 2.45 -4.99
N CYS A 348 2.26 3.02 -6.17
CA CYS A 348 2.61 2.27 -7.38
C CYS A 348 4.10 1.94 -7.48
N ALA A 349 4.92 2.48 -6.57
CA ALA A 349 6.34 2.20 -6.52
C ALA A 349 6.58 0.69 -6.29
N PRO A 350 7.53 0.06 -7.00
CA PRO A 350 7.85 -1.36 -6.80
C PRO A 350 8.18 -1.73 -5.35
N GLU A 351 8.66 -0.77 -4.56
CA GLU A 351 9.03 -0.94 -3.17
C GLU A 351 7.83 -0.93 -2.20
N SER A 352 6.65 -0.46 -2.63
CA SER A 352 5.52 -0.15 -1.74
C SER A 352 4.89 -1.36 -1.04
N GLN A 353 5.22 -2.59 -1.47
CA GLN A 353 4.66 -3.87 -0.98
C GLN A 353 3.12 -3.88 -0.85
N ARG A 354 2.41 -3.08 -1.67
CA ARG A 354 0.96 -2.91 -1.57
C ARG A 354 0.20 -3.47 -2.76
N LEU A 355 -0.90 -4.16 -2.43
CA LEU A 355 -1.88 -4.60 -3.42
C LEU A 355 -2.89 -3.50 -3.73
N VAL A 356 -3.33 -3.48 -4.98
CA VAL A 356 -4.42 -2.64 -5.45
C VAL A 356 -5.58 -3.53 -5.87
N LEU A 357 -6.77 -3.24 -5.35
CA LEU A 357 -8.02 -3.91 -5.67
C LEU A 357 -8.84 -3.00 -6.59
N GLN A 358 -9.05 -3.42 -7.83
CA GLN A 358 -9.93 -2.70 -8.77
C GLN A 358 -11.39 -2.96 -8.39
N HIS A 359 -12.11 -1.91 -7.98
CA HIS A 359 -13.52 -1.93 -7.60
C HIS A 359 -14.41 -2.45 -8.75
N GLU A 360 -15.35 -3.35 -8.40
CA GLU A 360 -16.43 -3.78 -9.29
C GLU A 360 -17.81 -3.48 -8.70
N SER A 361 -17.99 -3.75 -7.41
CA SER A 361 -19.22 -3.41 -6.69
C SER A 361 -18.96 -3.18 -5.21
N LEU A 362 -19.84 -2.39 -4.59
CA LEU A 362 -19.79 -2.02 -3.19
C LEU A 362 -21.19 -1.95 -2.61
N HIS A 363 -21.38 -2.61 -1.47
CA HIS A 363 -22.64 -2.63 -0.74
C HIS A 363 -22.37 -2.27 0.73
N VAL A 364 -23.23 -1.45 1.32
CA VAL A 364 -23.14 -1.17 2.77
C VAL A 364 -23.58 -2.40 3.54
N GLY A 365 -22.82 -2.79 4.56
CA GLY A 365 -23.21 -3.88 5.44
C GLY A 365 -24.52 -3.53 6.18
N ASN A 366 -25.49 -4.44 6.18
CA ASN A 366 -26.78 -4.22 6.87
C ASN A 366 -26.64 -4.07 8.39
N ARG A 367 -25.55 -4.61 8.97
CA ARG A 367 -25.13 -4.41 10.37
C ARG A 367 -23.63 -4.57 10.44
N PRO A 368 -22.93 -3.77 11.27
CA PRO A 368 -21.52 -3.99 11.43
C PRO A 368 -21.31 -5.33 12.13
N ARG A 369 -20.54 -6.23 11.51
CA ARG A 369 -20.22 -7.53 12.13
C ARG A 369 -19.26 -7.34 13.29
N ARG A 370 -18.42 -6.30 13.23
CA ARG A 370 -17.39 -6.01 14.21
C ARG A 370 -16.97 -4.53 14.18
N ASN A 371 -17.09 -3.80 15.29
CA ASN A 371 -16.94 -2.34 15.35
C ASN A 371 -15.51 -1.81 15.55
N TYR A 372 -14.50 -2.38 14.88
CA TYR A 372 -13.11 -1.94 15.09
C TYR A 372 -12.35 -1.73 13.79
N TYR A 373 -12.12 -0.46 13.49
CA TYR A 373 -11.16 -0.02 12.48
C TYR A 373 -10.51 1.28 12.95
N SER A 374 -9.21 1.23 13.18
CA SER A 374 -8.44 2.30 13.79
C SER A 374 -7.45 2.94 12.84
N ALA A 375 -7.23 4.23 13.02
CA ALA A 375 -6.19 5.01 12.34
C ALA A 375 -5.60 6.05 13.30
N TYR A 376 -4.44 6.60 12.95
CA TYR A 376 -3.90 7.77 13.62
C TYR A 376 -4.79 8.99 13.35
N LEU A 377 -5.34 9.55 14.42
CA LEU A 377 -5.89 10.89 14.41
C LEU A 377 -4.75 11.86 14.63
N TRP A 378 -4.60 12.84 13.76
CA TRP A 378 -3.49 13.76 13.84
C TRP A 378 -3.88 15.19 13.47
N VAL A 379 -3.08 16.13 13.95
CA VAL A 379 -3.10 17.54 13.59
C VAL A 379 -1.67 18.02 13.46
N MET A 380 -1.43 18.93 12.52
CA MET A 380 -0.10 19.39 12.18
C MET A 380 0.00 20.90 12.26
N PHE A 381 1.09 21.34 12.89
CA PHE A 381 1.48 22.73 12.97
C PHE A 381 2.80 22.95 12.24
N VAL A 382 3.00 24.16 11.75
CA VAL A 382 4.30 24.70 11.37
C VAL A 382 4.81 25.54 12.53
N VAL A 383 6.01 25.22 13.01
CA VAL A 383 6.74 26.08 13.94
C VAL A 383 7.32 27.24 13.13
N GLU A 384 6.96 28.46 13.53
CA GLU A 384 7.41 29.69 12.90
C GLU A 384 8.40 30.40 13.83
N ALA A 385 9.47 30.96 13.29
CA ALA A 385 10.40 31.79 14.07
C ALA A 385 9.74 33.08 14.56
N ARG A 386 8.81 33.59 13.75
CA ARG A 386 7.87 34.69 14.01
C ARG A 386 6.67 34.52 13.06
N PRO A 387 5.53 35.18 13.31
CA PRO A 387 4.33 34.99 12.49
C PRO A 387 4.61 35.08 10.98
N GLY A 388 4.28 34.02 10.23
CA GLY A 388 4.43 33.94 8.77
C GLY A 388 5.83 33.57 8.27
N VAL A 389 6.77 33.27 9.18
CA VAL A 389 8.13 32.87 8.84
C VAL A 389 8.41 31.47 9.39
N PRO A 390 8.30 30.41 8.57
CA PRO A 390 8.64 29.06 9.00
C PRO A 390 10.06 29.00 9.55
N LEU A 391 10.25 28.23 10.60
CA LEU A 391 11.51 28.13 11.34
C LEU A 391 12.71 27.65 10.48
N CYS A 392 12.45 26.88 9.43
CA CYS A 392 13.48 26.17 8.67
C CYS A 392 13.62 26.67 7.22
N ASP A 393 14.81 26.45 6.65
CA ASP A 393 15.15 26.85 5.28
C ASP A 393 14.22 26.21 4.24
N LYS A 394 14.05 26.89 3.12
CA LYS A 394 13.19 26.52 1.98
C LYS A 394 13.47 25.11 1.46
N ALA A 395 14.69 24.61 1.65
CA ALA A 395 15.14 23.31 1.19
C ALA A 395 14.63 22.14 2.04
N GLU A 396 14.26 22.36 3.31
CA GLU A 396 13.85 21.31 4.24
C GLU A 396 12.57 21.69 5.01
N PRO A 397 11.45 21.95 4.30
CA PRO A 397 10.21 22.41 4.91
C PRO A 397 9.65 21.45 5.96
N TRP A 398 9.90 20.13 5.82
CA TRP A 398 9.50 19.12 6.79
C TRP A 398 10.05 19.38 8.21
N ARG A 399 11.19 20.08 8.34
CA ARG A 399 11.76 20.43 9.65
C ARG A 399 10.94 21.44 10.43
N ALA A 400 10.05 22.18 9.78
CA ALA A 400 9.16 23.09 10.47
C ALA A 400 7.90 22.39 10.99
N LEU A 401 7.63 21.13 10.59
CA LEU A 401 6.43 20.41 10.96
C LEU A 401 6.48 19.89 12.40
N LEU A 402 5.38 20.10 13.12
CA LEU A 402 5.11 19.60 14.46
C LEU A 402 3.76 18.87 14.45
N PRO A 403 3.74 17.56 14.19
CA PRO A 403 2.53 16.77 14.32
C PRO A 403 2.22 16.47 15.79
N PHE A 404 0.94 16.31 16.08
CA PHE A 404 0.45 15.67 17.29
C PHE A 404 -0.57 14.63 16.87
N PHE A 405 -0.56 13.48 17.52
CA PHE A 405 -1.41 12.38 17.09
C PHE A 405 -1.75 11.41 18.22
N VAL A 406 -2.86 10.73 18.05
CA VAL A 406 -3.34 9.64 18.91
C VAL A 406 -3.92 8.55 18.02
N HIS A 407 -3.84 7.30 18.46
CA HIS A 407 -4.48 6.20 17.74
C HIS A 407 -5.95 6.09 18.17
N GLY A 408 -6.87 5.91 17.23
CA GLY A 408 -8.29 5.95 17.52
C GLY A 408 -9.15 5.10 16.59
N ASN A 409 -10.28 4.60 17.13
CA ASN A 409 -11.29 3.89 16.34
C ASN A 409 -12.05 4.91 15.48
N ILE A 410 -11.87 4.82 14.15
CA ILE A 410 -12.50 5.73 13.17
C ILE A 410 -13.81 5.17 12.59
N ALA A 411 -14.14 3.93 12.92
CA ALA A 411 -15.42 3.29 12.61
C ALA A 411 -16.52 3.61 13.62
N GLU A 412 -16.17 3.98 14.84
CA GLU A 412 -17.12 4.27 15.92
C GLU A 412 -17.23 5.79 16.15
N PRO A 413 -18.39 6.41 15.85
CA PRO A 413 -18.53 7.86 15.91
C PRO A 413 -18.21 8.52 17.24
N GLU A 414 -18.68 7.93 18.33
CA GLU A 414 -18.54 8.46 19.68
C GLU A 414 -17.08 8.49 20.09
N THR A 415 -16.38 7.37 19.86
CA THR A 415 -14.95 7.23 20.10
C THR A 415 -14.16 8.18 19.22
N TYR A 416 -14.48 8.27 17.93
CA TYR A 416 -13.83 9.20 17.00
C TYR A 416 -13.97 10.66 17.47
N ALA A 417 -15.20 11.12 17.76
CA ALA A 417 -15.46 12.47 18.21
C ALA A 417 -14.79 12.79 19.55
N PHE A 418 -14.82 11.85 20.50
CA PHE A 418 -14.15 11.98 21.78
C PHE A 418 -12.63 12.14 21.60
N LEU A 419 -12.00 11.28 20.79
CA LEU A 419 -10.56 11.31 20.57
C LEU A 419 -10.10 12.55 19.81
N LYS A 420 -10.88 13.07 18.84
CA LYS A 420 -10.59 14.38 18.23
C LYS A 420 -10.55 15.50 19.26
N ARG A 421 -11.52 15.54 20.17
CA ARG A 421 -11.55 16.53 21.25
C ARG A 421 -10.38 16.38 22.22
N ARG A 422 -10.03 15.15 22.59
CA ARG A 422 -8.87 14.87 23.45
C ARG A 422 -7.56 15.27 22.78
N LEU A 423 -7.43 15.03 21.48
CA LEU A 423 -6.27 15.47 20.69
C LEU A 423 -6.16 16.99 20.68
N ALA A 424 -7.24 17.70 20.32
CA ALA A 424 -7.24 19.17 20.28
C ALA A 424 -6.86 19.80 21.63
N LEU A 425 -7.43 19.30 22.74
CA LEU A 425 -7.09 19.79 24.08
C LEU A 425 -5.66 19.44 24.50
N GLY A 426 -5.23 18.19 24.26
CA GLY A 426 -3.88 17.75 24.61
C GLY A 426 -2.78 18.48 23.83
N VAL A 427 -3.07 18.89 22.59
CA VAL A 427 -2.21 19.77 21.80
C VAL A 427 -2.03 21.11 22.50
N LEU A 428 -3.14 21.77 22.88
CA LEU A 428 -3.06 23.07 23.54
C LEU A 428 -2.41 22.99 24.92
N ASP A 429 -2.66 21.94 25.70
CA ASP A 429 -1.93 21.68 26.96
C ASP A 429 -0.41 21.59 26.71
N SER A 430 0.00 20.89 25.65
CA SER A 430 1.41 20.73 25.29
C SER A 430 2.04 22.05 24.85
N LEU A 431 1.34 22.82 24.01
CA LEU A 431 1.81 24.11 23.53
C LEU A 431 1.85 25.16 24.65
N ASP A 432 0.90 25.13 25.58
CA ASP A 432 0.87 26.00 26.77
C ASP A 432 2.08 25.73 27.67
N ALA A 433 2.34 24.46 27.96
CA ALA A 433 3.52 24.06 28.73
C ALA A 433 4.84 24.47 28.05
N VAL A 434 4.91 24.42 26.73
CA VAL A 434 6.08 24.91 25.97
C VAL A 434 6.19 26.43 26.07
N CYS A 435 5.09 27.17 25.91
CA CYS A 435 5.07 28.63 26.03
C CYS A 435 5.43 29.16 27.42
N GLN A 436 4.98 28.49 28.48
CA GLN A 436 5.19 28.92 29.87
C GLN A 436 6.65 28.77 30.34
N ARG A 437 7.44 27.90 29.70
CA ARG A 437 8.84 27.67 30.07
C ARG A 437 9.78 28.82 29.68
N GLY A 438 9.34 29.74 28.83
CA GLY A 438 10.18 30.81 28.29
C GLY A 438 11.13 30.30 27.19
N GLY A 439 11.95 31.19 26.62
CA GLY A 439 12.95 30.82 25.60
C GLY A 439 12.44 30.69 24.17
N LEU A 440 11.14 30.77 23.92
CA LEU A 440 10.56 30.74 22.56
C LEU A 440 10.73 32.04 21.76
N GLY A 441 11.10 33.15 22.40
CA GLY A 441 11.18 34.45 21.72
C GLY A 441 9.86 34.83 21.03
N GLU A 442 9.91 35.09 19.73
CA GLU A 442 8.75 35.41 18.87
C GLU A 442 8.10 34.19 18.22
N ALA A 443 8.54 32.97 18.55
CA ALA A 443 8.06 31.78 17.86
C ALA A 443 6.54 31.59 18.01
N THR A 444 5.91 31.15 16.92
CA THR A 444 4.47 30.88 16.82
C THR A 444 4.20 29.52 16.21
N PHE A 445 2.98 29.01 16.40
CA PHE A 445 2.52 27.73 15.88
C PHE A 445 1.38 27.97 14.90
N ALA A 446 1.62 27.73 13.61
CA ALA A 446 0.61 27.88 12.58
C ALA A 446 -0.04 26.53 12.29
N TYR A 447 -1.34 26.39 12.55
CA TYR A 447 -2.11 25.23 12.10
C TYR A 447 -2.05 25.12 10.57
N VAL A 448 -1.81 23.93 10.03
CA VAL A 448 -1.76 23.72 8.58
C VAL A 448 -2.76 22.68 8.08
N CYS A 449 -2.86 21.53 8.75
CA CYS A 449 -3.78 20.46 8.35
C CYS A 449 -4.05 19.49 9.50
N ALA A 450 -5.06 18.65 9.33
CA ALA A 450 -5.43 17.57 10.24
C ALA A 450 -6.04 16.38 9.48
N ILE A 451 -6.29 15.28 10.16
CA ILE A 451 -6.96 14.10 9.58
C ILE A 451 -8.35 14.43 9.01
N ASP A 452 -9.03 15.48 9.52
CA ASP A 452 -10.33 15.95 9.07
C ASP A 452 -10.29 17.33 8.39
N ASP A 453 -9.11 17.80 7.98
CA ASP A 453 -8.92 19.02 7.18
C ASP A 453 -7.63 18.95 6.37
N SER A 454 -7.76 18.90 5.04
CA SER A 454 -6.60 18.78 4.16
C SER A 454 -5.66 20.01 4.21
N GLY A 455 -6.13 21.18 4.65
CA GLY A 455 -5.32 22.39 4.72
C GLY A 455 -5.07 23.08 3.37
N CYS A 456 -5.52 22.51 2.25
CA CYS A 456 -5.31 23.08 0.91
C CYS A 456 -6.40 24.08 0.48
N GLY A 457 -7.40 24.34 1.33
CA GLY A 457 -8.54 25.21 1.03
C GLY A 457 -9.69 24.55 0.26
N PHE A 458 -9.48 23.34 -0.26
CA PHE A 458 -10.53 22.55 -0.90
C PHE A 458 -11.27 21.67 0.10
N ALA A 459 -12.55 21.40 -0.17
CA ALA A 459 -13.38 20.53 0.66
C ALA A 459 -12.86 19.08 0.63
N LEU A 460 -13.04 18.33 1.72
CA LEU A 460 -12.77 16.90 1.68
C LEU A 460 -13.79 16.20 0.77
N ASP A 461 -13.37 15.15 0.06
CA ASP A 461 -14.22 14.44 -0.91
C ASP A 461 -15.47 13.81 -0.25
N CYS A 462 -15.39 13.61 1.06
CA CYS A 462 -16.43 13.07 1.92
C CYS A 462 -17.09 14.11 2.83
N GLN A 463 -16.77 15.40 2.72
CA GLN A 463 -17.36 16.42 3.56
C GLN A 463 -18.78 16.73 3.10
N GLU A 464 -19.71 16.75 4.06
CA GLU A 464 -21.03 17.31 3.85
C GLU A 464 -20.91 18.83 3.59
N PRO A 465 -21.93 19.48 3.00
CA PRO A 465 -21.96 20.93 2.87
C PRO A 465 -21.62 21.58 4.22
N ALA A 466 -20.84 22.66 4.18
CA ALA A 466 -20.29 23.31 5.36
C ALA A 466 -21.38 23.87 6.29
N ASP A 467 -21.93 23.01 7.14
CA ASP A 467 -22.72 23.41 8.29
C ASP A 467 -21.77 23.86 9.42
N ALA A 468 -22.18 24.90 10.13
CA ALA A 468 -21.45 25.42 11.29
C ALA A 468 -21.22 24.33 12.34
N GLU A 469 -22.14 23.38 12.50
CA GLU A 469 -21.99 22.25 13.41
C GLU A 469 -20.81 21.34 13.03
N VAL A 470 -20.67 21.03 11.72
CA VAL A 470 -19.58 20.20 11.21
C VAL A 470 -18.25 20.92 11.35
N ALA A 471 -18.22 22.23 11.07
CA ALA A 471 -17.03 23.05 11.26
C ALA A 471 -16.60 23.10 12.73
N ALA A 472 -17.53 23.31 13.67
CA ALA A 472 -17.25 23.34 15.11
C ALA A 472 -16.76 21.98 15.63
N ALA A 473 -17.18 20.88 15.02
CA ALA A 473 -16.75 19.53 15.38
C ALA A 473 -15.45 19.07 14.71
N SER A 474 -14.85 19.86 13.82
CA SER A 474 -13.52 19.60 13.28
C SER A 474 -12.44 19.81 14.34
N ILE A 475 -11.25 19.23 14.16
CA ILE A 475 -10.12 19.50 15.08
C ILE A 475 -9.81 21.01 15.11
N ALA A 476 -9.85 21.69 13.96
CA ALA A 476 -9.67 23.13 13.88
C ALA A 476 -10.71 23.91 14.70
N GLY A 477 -12.00 23.57 14.58
CA GLY A 477 -13.07 24.22 15.35
C GLY A 477 -12.94 23.97 16.85
N MET A 478 -12.52 22.77 17.25
CA MET A 478 -12.25 22.43 18.65
C MET A 478 -11.05 23.22 19.21
N LEU A 479 -10.00 23.44 18.41
CA LEU A 479 -8.86 24.28 18.77
C LEU A 479 -9.28 25.74 18.92
N GLU A 480 -10.07 26.28 17.99
CA GLU A 480 -10.58 27.64 18.02
C GLU A 480 -11.40 27.91 19.28
N GLU A 481 -12.34 27.02 19.60
CA GLU A 481 -13.16 27.13 20.80
C GLU A 481 -12.30 27.09 22.07
N ALA A 482 -11.35 26.17 22.14
CA ALA A 482 -10.52 25.99 23.32
C ALA A 482 -9.53 27.15 23.51
N LEU A 483 -8.97 27.72 22.44
CA LEU A 483 -8.13 28.92 22.51
C LEU A 483 -8.93 30.12 23.05
N ARG A 484 -10.19 30.26 22.64
CA ARG A 484 -11.06 31.36 23.11
C ARG A 484 -11.47 31.21 24.57
N THR A 485 -11.78 29.98 25.01
CA THR A 485 -12.43 29.75 26.31
C THR A 485 -11.52 29.25 27.41
N ARG A 486 -10.51 28.43 27.08
CA ARG A 486 -9.66 27.73 28.05
C ARG A 486 -8.20 28.15 28.01
N TYR A 487 -7.69 28.52 26.84
CA TYR A 487 -6.29 28.93 26.65
C TYR A 487 -6.14 30.34 26.04
N PRO A 488 -6.77 31.38 26.61
CA PRO A 488 -6.69 32.73 26.04
C PRO A 488 -5.25 33.27 25.97
N GLY A 489 -4.36 32.82 26.87
CA GLY A 489 -2.93 33.18 26.83
C GLY A 489 -2.17 32.63 25.62
N LEU A 490 -2.69 31.58 24.96
CA LEU A 490 -2.10 31.00 23.74
C LEU A 490 -2.63 31.63 22.45
N ALA A 491 -3.72 32.40 22.49
CA ALA A 491 -4.37 32.92 21.28
C ALA A 491 -3.43 33.78 20.41
N GLY A 492 -2.47 34.48 21.01
CA GLY A 492 -1.45 35.23 20.28
C GLY A 492 -0.26 34.41 19.77
N ARG A 493 -0.16 33.13 20.15
CA ARG A 493 0.94 32.21 19.79
C ARG A 493 0.52 31.14 18.78
N VAL A 494 -0.78 30.83 18.72
CA VAL A 494 -1.33 29.80 17.83
C VAL A 494 -2.18 30.44 16.76
N ARG A 495 -1.78 30.28 15.49
CA ARG A 495 -2.51 30.80 14.32
C ARG A 495 -3.38 29.71 13.72
N LEU A 496 -4.63 30.03 13.45
CA LEU A 496 -5.68 29.09 13.05
C LEU A 496 -5.91 29.09 11.52
N PRO A 497 -6.62 28.10 10.96
CA PRO A 497 -6.71 27.88 9.51
C PRO A 497 -7.18 29.07 8.67
N ARG A 498 -8.05 29.96 9.20
CA ARG A 498 -8.44 31.20 8.48
C ARG A 498 -7.25 32.09 8.19
N GLU A 499 -6.28 32.14 9.10
CA GLU A 499 -5.08 32.97 8.98
C GLU A 499 -3.95 32.28 8.21
N THR A 500 -3.98 30.94 8.11
CA THR A 500 -2.89 30.16 7.52
C THR A 500 -3.18 29.64 6.12
N ARG A 501 -4.46 29.46 5.74
CA ARG A 501 -4.84 29.07 4.37
C ARG A 501 -4.43 30.10 3.32
N GLU A 502 -4.48 31.37 3.69
CA GLU A 502 -4.06 32.49 2.86
C GLU A 502 -2.67 33.01 3.25
N ALA A 503 -1.96 32.32 4.15
CA ALA A 503 -0.61 32.71 4.50
C ALA A 503 0.36 32.33 3.39
N ARG A 504 1.30 33.25 3.14
CA ARG A 504 2.46 33.02 2.29
C ARG A 504 3.71 32.96 3.14
N ALA A 505 4.60 32.05 2.81
CA ALA A 505 5.96 32.06 3.34
C ALA A 505 6.74 33.24 2.74
N PRO A 506 7.91 33.60 3.31
CA PRO A 506 8.71 34.73 2.81
C PRO A 506 9.19 34.59 1.37
N ASP A 507 9.14 33.38 0.81
CA ASP A 507 9.47 33.11 -0.59
C ASP A 507 8.29 33.29 -1.56
N GLY A 508 7.13 33.70 -1.05
CA GLY A 508 5.92 33.96 -1.82
C GLY A 508 5.03 32.74 -2.06
N ARG A 509 5.49 31.53 -1.72
CA ARG A 509 4.68 30.29 -1.81
C ARG A 509 3.64 30.24 -0.72
N TRP A 510 2.51 29.61 -1.02
CA TRP A 510 1.42 29.48 -0.04
C TRP A 510 1.71 28.36 0.95
N TYR A 511 1.28 28.53 2.20
CA TYR A 511 1.37 27.45 3.20
C TYR A 511 0.62 26.20 2.74
N ALA A 512 -0.49 26.37 2.01
CA ALA A 512 -1.24 25.29 1.40
C ALA A 512 -0.41 24.45 0.40
N GLU A 513 0.50 25.07 -0.37
CA GLU A 513 1.37 24.37 -1.32
C GLU A 513 2.55 23.66 -0.62
N LEU A 514 2.91 24.14 0.57
CA LEU A 514 4.05 23.63 1.33
C LEU A 514 3.68 22.51 2.30
N TYR A 515 2.57 22.69 3.01
CA TYR A 515 2.29 21.97 4.26
C TYR A 515 0.87 21.37 4.33
N SER A 516 0.08 21.48 3.27
CA SER A 516 -1.21 20.78 3.23
C SER A 516 -1.02 19.27 3.15
N ALA A 517 -2.04 18.52 3.57
CA ALA A 517 -2.03 17.07 3.54
C ALA A 517 -1.76 16.51 2.13
N CYS A 518 -2.23 17.21 1.09
CA CYS A 518 -2.04 16.85 -0.32
C CYS A 518 -0.57 16.86 -0.77
N HIS A 519 0.28 17.63 -0.10
CA HIS A 519 1.71 17.75 -0.39
C HIS A 519 2.60 16.97 0.60
N LEU A 520 2.02 16.34 1.63
CA LEU A 520 2.79 15.54 2.60
C LEU A 520 3.58 14.38 1.96
N PRO A 521 3.09 13.65 0.95
CA PRO A 521 3.91 12.61 0.30
C PRO A 521 5.24 13.16 -0.22
N GLU A 522 5.23 14.31 -0.88
CA GLU A 522 6.44 14.98 -1.39
C GLU A 522 7.39 15.34 -0.25
N ARG A 523 6.87 15.87 0.87
CA ARG A 523 7.67 16.24 2.05
C ARG A 523 8.31 15.02 2.72
N ILE A 524 7.60 13.90 2.72
CA ILE A 524 8.10 12.63 3.25
C ILE A 524 9.21 12.08 2.36
N GLU A 525 9.04 12.14 1.04
CA GLU A 525 10.09 11.75 0.10
C GLU A 525 11.35 12.60 0.26
N GLU A 526 11.21 13.92 0.43
CA GLU A 526 12.32 14.82 0.73
C GLU A 526 13.05 14.44 2.02
N TYR A 527 12.30 14.11 3.08
CA TYR A 527 12.85 13.61 4.35
C TYR A 527 13.59 12.28 4.17
N PHE A 528 13.03 11.33 3.42
CA PHE A 528 13.68 10.05 3.15
C PHE A 528 14.96 10.22 2.32
N ALA A 529 14.96 11.10 1.33
CA ALA A 529 16.15 11.45 0.55
C ALA A 529 17.23 12.09 1.43
N TRP A 530 16.84 12.97 2.35
CA TRP A 530 17.75 13.56 3.33
C TRP A 530 18.38 12.50 4.24
N LEU A 531 17.57 11.58 4.80
CA LEU A 531 18.08 10.47 5.62
C LEU A 531 19.07 9.58 4.88
N GLN A 532 18.84 9.34 3.58
CA GLN A 532 19.76 8.54 2.77
C GLN A 532 21.09 9.26 2.54
N ARG A 533 21.07 10.59 2.31
CA ARG A 533 22.28 11.40 2.18
C ARG A 533 23.08 11.46 3.49
N ALA A 534 22.40 11.65 4.62
CA ALA A 534 23.03 11.71 5.94
C ALA A 534 23.79 10.41 6.32
N ARG A 535 23.51 9.29 5.65
CA ARG A 535 24.23 8.02 5.85
C ARG A 535 25.48 7.87 5.01
N GLN A 536 25.62 8.61 3.92
CA GLN A 536 26.81 8.50 3.10
C GLN A 536 27.93 9.22 3.87
N PRO A 537 28.94 8.50 4.41
CA PRO A 537 30.08 9.19 4.99
C PRO A 537 30.64 10.09 3.90
N GLU A 538 30.80 11.39 4.19
CA GLU A 538 31.48 12.30 3.28
C GLU A 538 32.78 11.61 2.87
N ALA A 539 32.91 11.29 1.57
CA ALA A 539 34.19 10.84 1.06
C ALA A 539 35.19 11.93 1.45
N PRO A 540 36.30 11.61 2.13
CA PRO A 540 37.25 12.62 2.55
C PRO A 540 37.60 13.46 1.33
N PRO A 541 37.64 14.81 1.47
CA PRO A 541 38.01 15.68 0.37
C PRO A 541 39.28 15.09 -0.23
N ARG A 542 39.25 14.77 -1.53
CA ARG A 542 40.43 14.28 -2.24
C ARG A 542 41.48 15.35 -2.02
N GLY A 543 42.41 15.09 -1.10
CA GLY A 543 43.51 15.98 -0.83
C GLY A 543 44.14 16.30 -2.17
N SER A 544 44.31 17.59 -2.43
CA SER A 544 45.18 18.08 -3.48
C SER A 544 46.57 17.50 -3.22
N ALA A 545 46.84 16.35 -3.82
CA ALA A 545 48.19 15.86 -4.01
C ALA A 545 48.81 16.72 -5.10
N ASP A 546 49.23 17.92 -4.73
CA ASP A 546 50.22 18.74 -5.40
C ASP A 546 50.80 19.70 -4.35
N ALA A 547 51.79 19.18 -3.61
CA ALA A 547 52.80 19.94 -2.88
C ALA A 547 54.11 19.14 -2.93
#